data_AF-A0A2V6BU73-F1
#
_entry.id   AF-A0A2V6BU73-F1
#
_cell.length_a   1.000
_cell.length_b   1.000
_cell.length_c   1.000
_cell.angle_alpha   90.00
_cell.angle_beta   90.00
_cell.angle_gamma   90.00
#
_symmetry.space_group_name_H-M   'P 1'
#
loop_
_entity.id
_entity.type
_entity.pdbx_description
1 polymer ?
#
loop_
_entity_poly.entity_id
_entity_poly.type
_entity_poly.pdbx_seq_one_letter_code
_entity_poly.pdbx_strand_id
1 'polypeptide(L)'
;MSDTIYICRSAAGQFTKLRQKIGLLAFVIGCAAQVDVGARESKDWIVLENCRLISNPANDGDSFHASAGAREYIFRLYMVDAPETDEMNPARLIEQAKYFAITVPQAIEVGQAAKDFTRQKLS
;
A
#
# COMPACT_ATOMS: atom_id res chain seq x y z
N MET A 1 -11.87 -33.93 -63.24
CA MET A 1 -12.90 -33.10 -62.57
C MET A 1 -12.79 -33.11 -61.03
N SER A 2 -11.76 -33.74 -60.44
CA SER A 2 -11.55 -33.79 -58.97
C SER A 2 -10.47 -32.82 -58.45
N ASP A 3 -9.55 -32.35 -59.31
CA ASP A 3 -8.40 -31.55 -58.85
C ASP A 3 -8.76 -30.09 -58.54
N THR A 4 -9.73 -29.52 -59.26
CA THR A 4 -10.15 -28.11 -59.07
C THR A 4 -10.89 -27.90 -57.74
N ILE A 5 -11.63 -28.91 -57.25
CA ILE A 5 -12.36 -28.84 -55.98
C ILE A 5 -11.40 -28.95 -54.78
N TYR A 6 -10.31 -29.72 -54.93
CA TYR A 6 -9.31 -29.91 -53.87
C TYR A 6 -8.49 -28.64 -53.62
N ILE A 7 -8.11 -27.91 -54.67
CA ILE A 7 -7.37 -26.65 -54.58
C ILE A 7 -8.22 -25.55 -53.91
N CYS A 8 -9.51 -25.46 -54.23
CA CYS A 8 -10.43 -24.49 -53.61
C CYS A 8 -10.64 -24.75 -52.09
N ARG A 9 -10.74 -26.02 -51.68
CA ARG A 9 -10.81 -26.40 -50.24
C ARG A 9 -9.50 -26.13 -49.50
N SER A 10 -8.35 -26.37 -50.14
CA SER A 10 -7.02 -26.15 -49.56
C SER A 10 -6.77 -24.67 -49.28
N ALA A 11 -7.08 -23.79 -50.25
CA ALA A 11 -6.94 -22.34 -50.09
C ALA A 11 -7.84 -21.79 -48.97
N ALA A 12 -9.13 -22.16 -48.95
CA ALA A 12 -10.06 -21.75 -47.90
C ALA A 12 -9.63 -22.18 -46.48
N GLY A 13 -9.06 -23.38 -46.35
CA GLY A 13 -8.49 -23.89 -45.09
C GLY A 13 -7.24 -23.14 -44.64
N GLN A 14 -6.38 -22.73 -45.57
CA GLN A 14 -5.20 -21.91 -45.29
C GLN A 14 -5.57 -20.48 -44.87
N PHE A 15 -6.57 -19.87 -45.54
CA PHE A 15 -7.09 -18.55 -45.16
C PHE A 15 -7.74 -18.57 -43.77
N THR A 16 -8.49 -19.61 -43.43
CA THR A 16 -9.11 -19.75 -42.11
C THR A 16 -8.06 -19.90 -41.01
N LYS A 17 -7.02 -20.72 -41.24
CA LYS A 17 -5.89 -20.87 -40.31
C LYS A 17 -5.08 -19.58 -40.14
N LEU A 18 -4.89 -18.81 -41.22
CA LEU A 18 -4.19 -17.53 -41.15
C LEU A 18 -5.02 -16.49 -40.37
N ARG A 19 -6.34 -16.42 -40.59
CA ARG A 19 -7.26 -15.56 -39.83
C ARG A 19 -7.31 -15.93 -38.34
N GLN A 20 -7.31 -17.23 -38.02
CA GLN A 20 -7.24 -17.72 -36.64
C GLN A 20 -5.92 -17.36 -35.96
N LYS A 21 -4.78 -17.48 -36.67
CA LYS A 21 -3.47 -17.09 -36.14
C LYS A 21 -3.35 -15.58 -35.92
N ILE A 22 -3.87 -14.76 -36.84
CA ILE A 22 -3.93 -13.30 -36.69
C ILE A 22 -4.83 -12.92 -35.51
N GLY A 23 -6.00 -13.56 -35.38
CA GLY A 23 -6.90 -13.36 -34.24
C GLY A 23 -6.27 -13.75 -32.91
N LEU A 24 -5.56 -14.88 -32.86
CA LEU A 24 -4.83 -15.32 -31.67
C LEU A 24 -3.69 -14.37 -31.30
N LEU A 25 -2.93 -13.90 -32.29
CA LEU A 25 -1.85 -12.93 -32.08
C LEU A 25 -2.39 -11.58 -31.57
N ALA A 26 -3.49 -11.10 -32.13
CA ALA A 26 -4.15 -9.88 -31.67
C ALA A 26 -4.72 -10.02 -30.25
N PHE A 27 -5.25 -11.19 -29.89
CA PHE A 27 -5.72 -11.48 -28.54
C PHE A 27 -4.58 -11.51 -27.52
N VAL A 28 -3.45 -12.14 -27.85
CA VAL A 28 -2.26 -12.17 -26.98
C VAL A 28 -1.68 -10.77 -26.77
N ILE A 29 -1.60 -9.94 -27.82
CA ILE A 29 -1.14 -8.55 -27.71
C ILE A 29 -2.14 -7.71 -26.89
N GLY A 30 -3.45 -7.94 -27.05
CA GLY A 30 -4.48 -7.26 -26.26
C GLY A 30 -4.50 -7.66 -24.78
N CYS A 31 -4.21 -8.91 -24.44
CA CYS A 31 -4.08 -9.37 -23.05
C CYS A 31 -2.80 -8.88 -22.37
N ALA A 32 -1.77 -8.53 -23.15
CA ALA A 32 -0.56 -7.86 -22.68
C ALA A 32 -0.71 -6.33 -22.63
N ALA A 33 -1.94 -5.80 -22.72
CA ALA A 33 -2.20 -4.38 -22.47
C ALA A 33 -1.55 -4.01 -21.14
N GLN A 34 -0.60 -3.09 -21.24
CA GLN A 34 0.24 -2.63 -20.15
C GLN A 34 -0.67 -2.16 -19.03
N VAL A 35 -0.74 -2.94 -17.95
CA VAL A 35 -1.24 -2.44 -16.68
C VAL A 35 -0.18 -1.43 -16.28
N ASP A 36 -0.46 -0.16 -16.57
CA ASP A 36 0.38 0.94 -16.13
C ASP A 36 0.26 0.95 -14.60
N VAL A 37 1.17 0.24 -13.93
CA VAL A 37 1.45 0.43 -12.50
C VAL A 37 2.24 1.73 -12.38
N GLY A 38 1.71 2.80 -12.98
CA GLY A 38 2.17 4.14 -12.78
C GLY A 38 1.84 4.50 -11.34
N ALA A 39 2.86 4.95 -10.59
CA ALA A 39 2.62 5.67 -9.35
C ALA A 39 1.59 6.76 -9.67
N ARG A 40 0.47 6.79 -8.93
CA ARG A 40 -0.52 7.87 -9.02
C ARG A 40 0.24 9.19 -9.08
N GLU A 41 -0.11 10.06 -10.04
CA GLU A 41 0.46 11.40 -10.13
C GLU A 41 0.64 11.99 -8.72
N SER A 42 1.84 12.50 -8.45
CA SER A 42 2.15 13.11 -7.16
C SER A 42 1.19 14.26 -6.97
N LYS A 43 0.12 14.04 -6.21
CA LYS A 43 -0.75 15.11 -5.76
C LYS A 43 0.12 16.17 -5.11
N ASP A 44 -0.18 17.43 -5.39
CA ASP A 44 0.45 18.54 -4.69
C ASP A 44 0.38 18.30 -3.18
N TRP A 45 1.49 18.54 -2.49
CA TRP A 45 1.54 18.42 -1.04
C TRP A 45 0.54 19.38 -0.40
N ILE A 46 -0.27 18.87 0.52
CA ILE A 46 -1.14 19.71 1.35
C ILE A 46 -0.33 20.13 2.56
N VAL A 47 -0.09 21.43 2.71
CA VAL A 47 0.54 22.01 3.89
C VAL A 47 -0.54 22.44 4.88
N LEU A 48 -0.48 21.92 6.09
CA LEU A 48 -1.31 22.37 7.21
C LEU A 48 -0.50 23.37 8.03
N GLU A 49 -1.03 24.60 8.12
CA GLU A 49 -0.38 25.68 8.86
C GLU A 49 -0.96 25.84 10.27
N ASN A 50 -0.20 26.53 11.14
CA ASN A 50 -0.59 26.82 12.51
C ASN A 50 -0.95 25.56 13.32
N CYS A 51 -0.17 24.49 13.10
CA CYS A 51 -0.37 23.24 13.79
C CYS A 51 0.02 23.33 15.27
N ARG A 52 -0.76 22.69 16.14
CA ARG A 52 -0.42 22.53 17.57
C ARG A 52 -0.75 21.13 18.03
N LEU A 53 0.19 20.48 18.70
CA LEU A 53 -0.05 19.21 19.38
C LEU A 53 -1.08 19.41 20.50
N ILE A 54 -2.10 18.55 20.52
CA ILE A 54 -3.13 18.53 21.56
C ILE A 54 -2.78 17.40 22.51
N SER A 55 -2.69 17.71 23.81
CA SER A 55 -2.47 16.69 24.83
C SER A 55 -3.61 15.68 24.84
N ASN A 56 -3.29 14.42 24.58
CA ASN A 56 -4.22 13.30 24.58
C ASN A 56 -3.50 12.06 25.12
N PRO A 57 -4.07 11.31 26.08
CA PRO A 57 -3.48 10.06 26.58
C PRO A 57 -3.12 9.06 25.49
N ALA A 58 -3.89 9.04 24.39
CA ALA A 58 -3.70 8.17 23.23
C ALA A 58 -2.61 8.63 22.25
N ASN A 59 -1.95 9.77 22.48
CA ASN A 59 -0.78 10.13 21.70
C ASN A 59 0.37 9.15 21.99
N ASP A 60 0.98 8.61 20.94
CA ASP A 60 2.11 7.68 21.00
C ASP A 60 3.16 8.01 19.91
N GLY A 61 4.01 7.04 19.58
CA GLY A 61 5.12 7.24 18.65
C GLY A 61 4.68 7.49 17.21
N ASP A 62 3.53 6.98 16.77
CA ASP A 62 3.09 7.00 15.37
C ASP A 62 1.66 7.52 15.17
N SER A 63 0.97 7.85 16.25
CA SER A 63 -0.39 8.36 16.28
C SER A 63 -0.52 9.52 17.26
N PHE A 64 -1.06 10.65 16.80
CA PHE A 64 -1.16 11.83 17.66
C PHE A 64 -2.29 12.77 17.25
N HIS A 65 -2.81 13.47 18.25
CA HIS A 65 -3.86 14.47 18.10
C HIS A 65 -3.26 15.87 17.95
N ALA A 66 -3.61 16.58 16.87
CA ALA A 66 -3.15 17.95 16.63
C ALA A 66 -4.24 18.81 15.98
N SER A 67 -4.23 20.10 16.26
CA SER A 67 -5.02 21.09 15.52
C SER A 67 -4.24 21.66 14.35
N ALA A 68 -4.95 22.14 13.34
CA ALA A 68 -4.45 23.07 12.31
C ALA A 68 -5.51 24.17 12.11
N GLY A 69 -5.24 25.36 12.65
CA GLY A 69 -6.24 26.43 12.72
C GLY A 69 -7.46 26.04 13.56
N ALA A 70 -8.65 26.00 12.96
CA ALA A 70 -9.91 25.67 13.62
C ALA A 70 -10.31 24.19 13.52
N ARG A 71 -9.46 23.34 12.93
CA ARG A 71 -9.73 21.91 12.73
C ARG A 71 -8.80 21.08 13.59
N GLU A 72 -9.29 19.94 14.05
CA GLU A 72 -8.51 18.93 14.78
C GLU A 72 -8.40 17.66 13.96
N TYR A 73 -7.28 16.98 14.10
CA TYR A 73 -6.90 15.80 13.35
C TYR A 73 -6.24 14.78 14.26
N ILE A 74 -6.63 13.52 14.12
CA ILE A 74 -5.85 12.39 14.61
C ILE A 74 -5.01 11.90 13.45
N PHE A 75 -3.70 12.14 13.52
CA PHE A 75 -2.76 11.63 12.54
C PHE A 75 -2.35 10.21 12.92
N ARG A 76 -2.29 9.32 11.93
CA ARG A 76 -1.58 8.04 12.00
C ARG A 76 -0.54 8.02 10.89
N LEU A 77 0.72 7.82 11.25
CA LEU A 77 1.80 7.62 10.30
C LEU A 77 1.61 6.25 9.63
N TYR A 78 1.38 6.26 8.33
CA TYR A 78 1.14 5.04 7.59
C TYR A 78 2.45 4.26 7.39
N MET A 79 2.39 2.93 7.54
CA MET A 79 3.55 2.03 7.45
C MET A 79 4.61 2.21 8.56
N VAL A 80 4.24 2.87 9.66
CA VAL A 80 5.04 2.97 10.88
C VAL A 80 4.23 2.30 12.00
N ASP A 81 4.87 1.46 12.82
CA ASP A 81 4.29 0.88 14.03
C ASP A 81 5.20 1.20 15.22
N ALA A 82 4.68 1.96 16.19
CA ALA A 82 5.33 2.19 17.47
C ALA A 82 4.93 1.08 18.48
N PRO A 83 5.87 0.56 19.28
CA PRO A 83 5.54 -0.39 20.34
C PRO A 83 4.54 0.18 21.35
N GLU A 84 3.73 -0.70 21.95
CA GLU A 84 2.77 -0.33 22.99
C GLU A 84 3.46 0.36 24.17
N THR A 85 2.76 1.30 24.83
CA THR A 85 3.33 2.10 25.93
C THR A 85 2.95 1.59 27.32
N ASP A 86 2.08 0.58 27.41
CA ASP A 86 1.60 0.03 28.68
C ASP A 86 1.17 -1.45 28.52
N GLU A 87 0.69 -2.03 29.62
CA GLU A 87 0.31 -3.45 29.70
C GLU A 87 -1.14 -3.73 29.29
N MET A 88 -1.88 -2.75 28.76
CA MET A 88 -3.32 -2.90 28.48
C MET A 88 -3.60 -3.91 27.36
N ASN A 89 -2.61 -4.20 26.49
CA ASN A 89 -2.72 -5.18 25.43
C ASN A 89 -1.59 -6.23 25.49
N PRO A 90 -1.67 -7.21 26.40
CA PRO A 90 -0.62 -8.21 26.57
C PRO A 90 -0.33 -9.05 25.32
N ALA A 91 -1.36 -9.32 24.50
CA ALA A 91 -1.19 -10.06 23.26
C ALA A 91 -0.33 -9.28 22.26
N ARG A 92 -0.62 -7.99 22.03
CA ARG A 92 0.18 -7.13 21.13
C ARG A 92 1.60 -6.92 21.65
N LEU A 93 1.78 -6.81 22.96
CA LEU A 93 3.11 -6.76 23.57
C LEU A 93 3.95 -8.01 23.27
N ILE A 94 3.37 -9.21 23.39
CA ILE A 94 4.06 -10.46 23.08
C ILE A 94 4.41 -10.53 21.58
N GLU A 95 3.50 -10.10 20.71
CA GLU A 95 3.72 -10.05 19.26
C GLU A 95 4.85 -9.08 18.90
N GLN A 96 4.84 -7.87 19.44
CA GLN A 96 5.86 -6.85 19.20
C GLN A 96 7.22 -7.28 19.76
N ALA A 97 7.25 -7.80 20.99
CA ALA A 97 8.48 -8.35 21.58
C ALA A 97 9.11 -9.42 20.69
N LYS A 98 8.29 -10.34 20.16
CA LYS A 98 8.73 -11.36 19.21
C LYS A 98 9.22 -10.76 17.89
N TYR A 99 8.47 -9.81 17.32
CA TYR A 99 8.80 -9.17 16.04
C TYR A 99 10.15 -8.44 16.10
N PHE A 100 10.37 -7.66 17.17
CA PHE A 100 11.59 -6.88 17.36
C PHE A 100 12.75 -7.66 18.02
N ALA A 101 12.52 -8.93 18.39
CA ALA A 101 13.47 -9.76 19.13
C ALA A 101 13.95 -9.12 20.45
N ILE A 102 13.02 -8.52 21.19
CA ILE A 102 13.23 -7.89 22.51
C ILE A 102 12.30 -8.53 23.55
N THR A 103 12.48 -8.17 24.82
CA THR A 103 11.56 -8.59 25.88
C THR A 103 10.31 -7.72 25.93
N VAL A 104 9.22 -8.22 26.52
CA VAL A 104 7.99 -7.42 26.73
C VAL A 104 8.25 -6.12 27.51
N PRO A 105 9.01 -6.11 28.62
CA PRO A 105 9.34 -4.86 29.30
C PRO A 105 10.11 -3.86 28.41
N GLN A 106 11.02 -4.36 27.57
CA GLN A 106 11.74 -3.51 26.62
C GLN A 106 10.81 -2.93 25.54
N ALA A 107 9.80 -3.67 25.09
CA ALA A 107 8.81 -3.16 24.15
C ALA A 107 8.08 -1.92 24.73
N ILE A 108 7.68 -1.98 26.00
CA ILE A 108 7.08 -0.86 26.71
C ILE A 108 8.08 0.31 26.83
N GLU A 109 9.32 0.03 27.21
CA GLU A 109 10.37 1.04 27.34
C GLU A 109 10.59 1.81 26.02
N VAL A 110 10.73 1.10 24.90
CA VAL A 110 10.96 1.73 23.60
C VAL A 110 9.69 2.39 23.04
N GLY A 111 8.50 1.87 23.36
CA GLY A 111 7.22 2.51 23.03
C GLY A 111 7.10 3.87 23.73
N GLN A 112 7.45 3.91 25.02
CA GLN A 112 7.45 5.14 25.79
C GLN A 112 8.51 6.14 25.29
N ALA A 113 9.71 5.66 24.93
CA ALA A 113 10.73 6.48 24.30
C ALA A 113 10.27 7.06 22.94
N ALA A 114 9.57 6.27 22.12
CA ALA A 114 9.00 6.73 20.86
C ALA A 114 7.92 7.80 21.07
N LYS A 115 7.02 7.60 22.04
CA LYS A 115 6.02 8.60 22.46
C LYS A 115 6.66 9.91 22.89
N ASP A 116 7.71 9.85 23.72
CA ASP A 116 8.43 11.04 24.16
C ASP A 116 9.18 11.74 23.03
N PHE A 117 9.80 10.98 22.14
CA PHE A 117 10.44 11.53 20.95
C PHE A 117 9.43 12.28 20.07
N THR A 118 8.29 11.67 19.75
CA THR A 118 7.23 12.30 18.95
C THR A 118 6.70 13.56 19.63
N ARG A 119 6.43 13.52 20.94
CA ARG A 119 6.04 14.71 21.69
C ARG A 119 7.08 15.82 21.56
N GLN A 120 8.37 15.53 21.76
CA GLN A 120 9.45 16.52 21.66
C GLN A 120 9.58 17.13 20.26
N LYS A 121 9.30 16.37 19.19
CA LYS A 121 9.39 16.86 17.81
C LYS A 121 8.20 17.71 17.38
N LEU A 122 7.05 17.55 18.04
CA LEU A 122 5.79 18.20 17.70
C LEU A 122 5.40 19.34 18.66
N SER A 123 6.21 19.59 19.71
CA SER A 123 5.99 20.64 20.71
C SER A 123 6.74 21.93 20.37
#